data_AF-A0A2D7H959-F1
#
_entry.id   AF-A0A2D7H959-F1
#
_cell.length_a   1.000
_cell.length_b   1.000
_cell.length_c   1.000
_cell.angle_alpha   90.00
_cell.angle_beta   90.00
_cell.angle_gamma   90.00
#
_symmetry.space_group_name_H-M   'P 1'
#
loop_
_entity.id
_entity.type
_entity.pdbx_description
1 polymer ?
#
loop_
_entity_poly.entity_id
_entity_poly.type
_entity_poly.pdbx_seq_one_letter_code
_entity_poly.pdbx_strand_id
1 'polypeptide(L)'
;MNQCIPLVAAFLLTHYLLPQRFNNHATAQDQKNGNSTAETAVAPTTPRQLETESAPPSKIELPTPGSPENSSSSEPQDTATQAEIDAGLNAYVSPATITRRALAPPPGGTAISKDHLWIDAKNKQVILDGYVAMTDGPLEMFACPEGTKEHESIIGTLARSKEVHAALLAVGAMRGTPVEFLPKFVPATGQRIRLWVCYRDKDGNFNAIDGRRWVKKASTGKQMKPDWVFSGSGFWKDPESGKEFYRADSGDMICVSNFNSAMMDIPVASSAEAGDLLYLPFTERIPPQGTPLRLVLIPIPLPTDKPIKPGSQPDTKTPPAKSIMPLKLKSEPNPAGKSKPNSTTESDK
;
A
#
# COMPACT_ATOMS: atom_id res chain seq x y z
N MET A 1 -11.92 -40.05 46.60
CA MET A 1 -13.32 -40.25 46.16
C MET A 1 -14.20 -39.52 47.14
N ASN A 2 -14.64 -38.30 46.83
CA ASN A 2 -15.71 -37.59 47.52
C ASN A 2 -16.55 -36.94 46.43
N GLN A 3 -17.73 -37.50 46.19
CA GLN A 3 -18.71 -37.00 45.23
C GLN A 3 -19.71 -36.09 45.96
N CYS A 4 -19.92 -34.88 45.45
CA CYS A 4 -21.17 -34.14 45.61
C CYS A 4 -21.53 -33.51 44.24
N ILE A 5 -22.70 -33.86 43.73
CA ILE A 5 -23.35 -33.47 42.46
C ILE A 5 -24.50 -32.46 42.85
N PRO A 6 -25.06 -31.58 41.99
CA PRO A 6 -24.92 -30.13 42.15
C PRO A 6 -26.26 -29.46 42.53
N LEU A 7 -26.21 -28.16 42.86
CA LEU A 7 -27.42 -27.34 42.96
C LEU A 7 -27.72 -26.69 41.60
N VAL A 8 -28.83 -27.09 41.00
CA VAL A 8 -29.44 -26.44 39.83
C VAL A 8 -30.23 -25.23 40.33
N ALA A 9 -29.90 -24.03 39.86
CA ALA A 9 -30.73 -22.84 40.02
C ALA A 9 -31.17 -22.34 38.65
N ALA A 10 -32.42 -22.66 38.30
CA ALA A 10 -33.13 -22.10 37.17
C ALA A 10 -33.66 -20.71 37.55
N PHE A 11 -33.30 -19.67 36.80
CA PHE A 11 -33.98 -18.38 36.85
C PHE A 11 -34.66 -18.14 35.49
N LEU A 12 -35.97 -18.40 35.49
CA LEU A 12 -36.93 -17.90 34.51
C LEU A 12 -37.25 -16.45 34.88
N LEU A 13 -37.00 -15.49 33.99
CA LEU A 13 -37.70 -14.21 34.02
C LEU A 13 -38.19 -13.85 32.62
N THR A 14 -39.51 -13.78 32.51
CA THR A 14 -40.33 -13.48 31.34
C THR A 14 -40.36 -11.99 31.02
N HIS A 15 -40.12 -11.67 29.73
CA HIS A 15 -40.72 -10.65 28.86
C HIS A 15 -41.42 -9.42 29.50
N TYR A 16 -40.94 -8.23 29.12
CA TYR A 16 -41.77 -7.05 28.87
C TYR A 16 -41.32 -6.36 27.58
N LEU A 17 -42.20 -6.36 26.58
CA LEU A 17 -42.12 -5.62 25.31
C LEU A 17 -43.13 -4.46 25.42
N LEU A 18 -42.69 -3.23 25.19
CA LEU A 18 -43.60 -2.17 24.73
C LEU A 18 -42.87 -1.19 23.78
N PRO A 19 -43.51 -0.76 22.68
CA PRO A 19 -42.88 0.05 21.64
C PRO A 19 -43.10 1.55 21.87
N GLN A 20 -42.13 2.38 21.45
CA GLN A 20 -42.32 3.81 21.28
C GLN A 20 -41.87 4.20 19.87
N ARG A 21 -42.85 4.49 19.01
CA ARG A 21 -42.68 5.20 17.74
C ARG A 21 -42.72 6.70 18.05
N PHE A 22 -41.74 7.45 17.57
CA PHE A 22 -41.95 8.85 17.22
C PHE A 22 -41.13 9.20 15.97
N ASN A 23 -41.85 9.38 14.86
CA ASN A 23 -41.47 10.31 13.80
C ASN A 23 -41.61 11.72 14.36
N ASN A 24 -40.66 12.61 14.09
CA ASN A 24 -41.00 13.92 13.55
C ASN A 24 -39.80 14.63 12.93
N HIS A 25 -40.16 15.37 11.88
CA HIS A 25 -39.37 16.15 10.95
C HIS A 25 -38.30 17.05 11.59
N ALA A 26 -37.14 17.09 10.92
CA ALA A 26 -36.17 18.17 11.04
C ALA A 26 -36.70 19.41 10.31
N THR A 27 -36.83 20.52 11.04
CA THR A 27 -36.89 21.88 10.50
C THR A 27 -35.62 22.62 10.90
N ALA A 28 -35.02 23.29 9.91
CA ALA A 28 -33.82 24.09 10.05
C ALA A 28 -34.02 25.24 11.06
N GLN A 29 -33.06 25.42 11.96
CA GLN A 29 -32.91 26.65 12.73
C GLN A 29 -31.59 27.33 12.40
N ASP A 30 -31.77 28.52 11.87
CA ASP A 30 -30.84 29.63 11.71
C ASP A 30 -30.39 30.11 13.09
N GLN A 31 -29.08 30.17 13.35
CA GLN A 31 -28.53 30.82 14.55
C GLN A 31 -27.40 31.79 14.20
N LYS A 32 -27.78 33.05 14.38
CA LYS A 32 -26.96 34.26 14.53
C LYS A 32 -25.84 34.06 15.54
N ASN A 33 -24.61 34.37 15.15
CA ASN A 33 -23.53 34.67 16.09
C ASN A 33 -23.49 36.17 16.37
N GLY A 34 -23.73 36.51 17.64
CA GLY A 34 -23.43 37.81 18.23
C GLY A 34 -21.96 37.89 18.62
N ASN A 35 -21.35 39.04 18.34
CA ASN A 35 -19.96 39.37 18.62
C ASN A 35 -19.90 40.24 19.89
N SER A 36 -18.88 40.04 20.74
CA SER A 36 -18.56 40.95 21.85
C SER A 36 -17.09 41.38 21.77
N THR A 37 -16.94 42.61 21.31
CA THR A 37 -15.94 43.66 21.57
C THR A 37 -14.82 43.44 22.59
N ALA A 38 -13.60 43.81 22.16
CA ALA A 38 -12.76 44.79 22.86
C ALA A 38 -11.90 45.54 21.83
N GLU A 39 -12.12 46.85 21.74
CA GLU A 39 -11.49 47.81 20.83
C GLU A 39 -10.60 48.74 21.67
N THR A 40 -9.48 49.22 21.12
CA THR A 40 -8.92 50.50 21.54
C THR A 40 -8.50 51.25 20.28
N ALA A 41 -9.06 52.45 20.17
CA ALA A 41 -9.26 53.21 18.95
C ALA A 41 -8.10 54.16 18.63
N VAL A 42 -7.95 54.48 17.33
CA VAL A 42 -7.56 55.81 16.85
C VAL A 42 -8.38 56.10 15.57
N ALA A 43 -9.02 57.26 15.51
CA ALA A 43 -9.73 57.83 14.37
C ALA A 43 -9.41 59.35 14.33
N PRO A 44 -9.90 60.19 13.38
CA PRO A 44 -10.73 59.91 12.20
C PRO A 44 -10.32 60.69 10.92
N THR A 45 -10.88 60.37 9.75
CA THR A 45 -11.57 61.34 8.84
C THR A 45 -12.11 60.67 7.56
N THR A 46 -13.27 61.15 7.12
CA THR A 46 -14.15 60.69 6.02
C THR A 46 -14.53 61.94 5.20
N PRO A 47 -15.28 61.89 4.07
CA PRO A 47 -15.31 61.01 2.88
C PRO A 47 -15.08 61.80 1.56
N ARG A 48 -14.88 61.13 0.41
CA ARG A 48 -15.54 61.56 -0.85
C ARG A 48 -15.58 60.51 -1.96
N GLN A 49 -16.74 60.41 -2.61
CA GLN A 49 -16.98 59.70 -3.87
C GLN A 49 -16.52 60.52 -5.10
N LEU A 50 -16.19 59.74 -6.14
CA LEU A 50 -16.24 59.96 -7.59
C LEU A 50 -15.90 61.35 -8.17
N GLU A 51 -14.88 61.38 -9.04
CA GLU A 51 -15.10 61.57 -10.48
C GLU A 51 -13.86 61.15 -11.30
N THR A 52 -14.16 60.84 -12.55
CA THR A 52 -13.40 60.23 -13.64
C THR A 52 -12.24 61.06 -14.17
N GLU A 53 -11.12 60.40 -14.50
CA GLU A 53 -10.28 60.83 -15.63
C GLU A 53 -9.67 59.63 -16.38
N SER A 54 -9.68 59.77 -17.70
CA SER A 54 -9.56 58.75 -18.74
C SER A 54 -8.12 58.49 -19.19
N ALA A 55 -7.76 57.21 -19.37
CA ALA A 55 -6.79 56.79 -20.39
C ALA A 55 -7.11 55.34 -20.82
N PRO A 56 -7.18 55.02 -22.14
CA PRO A 56 -7.54 53.68 -22.59
C PRO A 56 -6.38 52.69 -22.41
N PRO A 57 -6.65 51.40 -22.12
CA PRO A 57 -5.61 50.40 -22.00
C PRO A 57 -5.03 50.04 -23.37
N SER A 58 -3.71 50.19 -23.51
CA SER A 58 -2.94 49.70 -24.65
C SER A 58 -3.13 48.18 -24.77
N LYS A 59 -3.64 47.71 -25.90
CA LYS A 59 -3.60 46.30 -26.29
C LYS A 59 -2.12 45.90 -26.40
N ILE A 60 -1.68 44.96 -25.56
CA ILE A 60 -0.46 44.20 -25.82
C ILE A 60 -0.82 43.23 -26.95
N GLU A 61 -0.36 43.52 -28.15
CA GLU A 61 -0.53 42.69 -29.34
C GLU A 61 0.52 41.57 -29.31
N LEU A 62 0.07 40.31 -29.36
CA LEU A 62 0.97 39.16 -29.48
C LEU A 62 1.76 39.27 -30.81
N PRO A 63 3.05 38.91 -30.84
CA PRO A 63 3.83 38.95 -32.07
C PRO A 63 3.25 37.99 -33.12
N THR A 64 2.98 38.52 -34.30
CA THR A 64 2.50 37.77 -35.46
C THR A 64 3.60 36.84 -35.99
N PRO A 65 3.32 35.55 -36.27
CA PRO A 65 4.30 34.67 -36.88
C PRO A 65 4.70 35.17 -38.28
N GLY A 66 5.99 35.29 -38.54
CA GLY A 66 6.53 35.59 -39.87
C GLY A 66 6.22 34.45 -40.85
N SER A 67 5.97 34.81 -42.12
CA SER A 67 5.79 33.83 -43.20
C SER A 67 7.04 32.97 -43.38
N PRO A 68 6.90 31.67 -43.66
CA PRO A 68 8.03 30.76 -43.74
C PRO A 68 8.84 31.03 -45.02
N GLU A 69 10.00 31.64 -44.87
CA GLU A 69 11.07 31.48 -45.86
C GLU A 69 11.68 30.09 -45.72
N ASN A 70 11.86 29.47 -46.88
CA ASN A 70 12.42 28.14 -47.12
C ASN A 70 13.69 27.89 -46.31
N SER A 71 13.60 27.07 -45.26
CA SER A 71 14.77 26.42 -44.67
C SER A 71 14.44 24.96 -44.36
N SER A 72 15.22 24.08 -44.96
CA SER A 72 15.14 22.64 -44.74
C SER A 72 15.65 22.32 -43.33
N SER A 73 14.74 21.98 -42.44
CA SER A 73 15.03 21.19 -41.26
C SER A 73 13.82 20.29 -41.02
N SER A 74 14.03 18.98 -41.14
CA SER A 74 13.00 17.97 -40.84
C SER A 74 12.40 18.24 -39.46
N GLU A 75 11.10 18.52 -39.43
CA GLU A 75 10.32 18.66 -38.20
C GLU A 75 10.39 17.36 -37.37
N PRO A 76 10.38 17.43 -36.02
CA PRO A 76 10.18 16.25 -35.19
C PRO A 76 8.84 15.60 -35.55
N GLN A 77 8.85 14.32 -35.96
CA GLN A 77 7.61 13.57 -36.14
C GLN A 77 7.01 13.28 -34.76
N ASP A 78 6.02 14.08 -34.36
CA ASP A 78 5.43 14.08 -33.01
C ASP A 78 4.32 13.04 -32.80
N THR A 79 4.24 12.00 -33.64
CA THR A 79 3.26 10.92 -33.46
C THR A 79 3.88 9.57 -33.80
N ALA A 80 4.00 8.70 -32.79
CA ALA A 80 4.34 7.29 -33.00
C ALA A 80 3.21 6.62 -33.80
N THR A 81 3.57 5.83 -34.80
CA THR A 81 2.61 5.02 -35.55
C THR A 81 2.00 3.95 -34.65
N GLN A 82 0.78 3.49 -34.96
CA GLN A 82 0.14 2.40 -34.20
C GLN A 82 1.03 1.14 -34.15
N ALA A 83 1.77 0.85 -35.21
CA ALA A 83 2.71 -0.27 -35.25
C ALA A 83 3.88 -0.10 -34.27
N GLU A 84 4.38 1.13 -34.07
CA GLU A 84 5.42 1.44 -33.09
C GLU A 84 4.88 1.38 -31.65
N ILE A 85 3.64 1.84 -31.44
CA ILE A 85 2.93 1.70 -30.16
C ILE A 85 2.73 0.21 -29.83
N ASP A 86 2.23 -0.57 -30.77
CA ASP A 86 1.98 -2.01 -30.60
C ASP A 86 3.30 -2.77 -30.39
N ALA A 87 4.37 -2.41 -31.11
CA ALA A 87 5.70 -2.98 -30.91
C ALA A 87 6.24 -2.66 -29.51
N GLY A 88 6.08 -1.42 -29.03
CA GLY A 88 6.48 -1.00 -27.68
C GLY A 88 5.69 -1.71 -26.58
N LEU A 89 4.36 -1.83 -26.74
CA LEU A 89 3.49 -2.57 -25.82
C LEU A 89 3.84 -4.07 -25.78
N ASN A 90 4.09 -4.67 -26.95
CA ASN A 90 4.49 -6.08 -27.05
C ASN A 90 5.90 -6.34 -26.50
N ALA A 91 6.77 -5.32 -26.49
CA ALA A 91 8.12 -5.39 -25.92
C ALA A 91 8.15 -5.09 -24.41
N TYR A 92 7.13 -4.43 -23.85
CA TYR A 92 7.09 -4.07 -22.44
C TYR A 92 7.03 -5.32 -21.55
N VAL A 93 8.02 -5.44 -20.66
CA VAL A 93 8.05 -6.47 -19.61
C VAL A 93 7.80 -5.79 -18.28
N SER A 94 6.66 -6.09 -17.65
CA SER A 94 6.32 -5.47 -16.38
C SER A 94 7.35 -5.76 -15.29
N PRO A 95 7.58 -4.83 -14.34
CA PRO A 95 8.41 -5.07 -13.15
C PRO A 95 8.04 -6.36 -12.40
N ALA A 96 6.76 -6.68 -12.36
CA ALA A 96 6.27 -7.91 -11.79
C ALA A 96 6.77 -9.16 -12.53
N THR A 97 6.73 -9.14 -13.87
CA THR A 97 7.26 -10.22 -14.71
C THR A 97 8.76 -10.38 -14.53
N ILE A 98 9.50 -9.27 -14.45
CA ILE A 98 10.94 -9.27 -14.16
C ILE A 98 11.20 -9.92 -12.80
N THR A 99 10.47 -9.52 -11.77
CA THR A 99 10.57 -10.05 -10.40
C THR A 99 10.33 -11.56 -10.38
N ARG A 100 9.24 -12.02 -11.00
CA ARG A 100 8.91 -13.45 -11.12
C ARG A 100 10.03 -14.26 -11.80
N ARG A 101 10.69 -13.68 -12.80
CA ARG A 101 11.79 -14.32 -13.53
C ARG A 101 13.12 -14.28 -12.77
N ALA A 102 13.35 -13.24 -11.97
CA ALA A 102 14.62 -13.02 -11.29
C ALA A 102 14.75 -13.81 -9.98
N LEU A 103 13.70 -13.84 -9.16
CA LEU A 103 13.77 -14.35 -7.79
C LEU A 103 13.35 -15.83 -7.70
N ALA A 104 14.17 -16.62 -7.02
CA ALA A 104 13.85 -18.00 -6.66
C ALA A 104 13.13 -18.06 -5.29
N PRO A 105 12.38 -19.13 -5.01
CA PRO A 105 11.77 -19.33 -3.69
C PRO A 105 12.78 -19.22 -2.55
N PRO A 106 12.42 -18.63 -1.39
CA PRO A 106 13.30 -18.56 -0.23
C PRO A 106 13.58 -19.97 0.32
N PRO A 107 14.80 -20.23 0.84
CA PRO A 107 15.09 -21.50 1.50
C PRO A 107 14.25 -21.67 2.76
N GLY A 108 13.69 -22.86 2.98
CA GLY A 108 12.87 -23.17 4.15
C GLY A 108 11.45 -22.59 4.14
N GLY A 109 11.08 -21.83 3.11
CA GLY A 109 9.73 -21.30 2.94
C GLY A 109 8.77 -22.34 2.35
N THR A 110 7.60 -22.48 2.95
CA THR A 110 6.47 -23.25 2.39
C THR A 110 5.57 -22.29 1.61
N ALA A 111 5.35 -22.56 0.33
CA ALA A 111 4.52 -21.70 -0.52
C ALA A 111 3.05 -21.77 -0.11
N ILE A 112 2.37 -20.62 -0.07
CA ILE A 112 0.93 -20.54 0.21
C ILE A 112 0.13 -20.38 -1.07
N SER A 113 0.70 -19.66 -2.04
CA SER A 113 0.09 -19.42 -3.35
C SER A 113 1.16 -19.46 -4.44
N LYS A 114 0.71 -19.37 -5.70
CA LYS A 114 1.60 -19.23 -6.86
C LYS A 114 2.18 -17.81 -6.96
N ASP A 115 1.67 -16.87 -6.16
CA ASP A 115 1.95 -15.43 -6.25
C ASP A 115 3.14 -15.02 -5.38
N HIS A 116 4.18 -15.88 -5.36
CA HIS A 116 5.44 -15.63 -4.67
C HIS A 116 5.25 -15.21 -3.20
N LEU A 117 4.49 -16.04 -2.46
CA LEU A 117 4.21 -15.89 -1.04
C LEU A 117 4.53 -17.18 -0.29
N TRP A 118 5.29 -17.07 0.80
CA TRP A 118 5.73 -18.19 1.61
C TRP A 118 5.58 -17.92 3.11
N ILE A 119 5.34 -18.97 3.89
CA ILE A 119 5.57 -19.00 5.33
C ILE A 119 6.88 -19.71 5.66
N ASP A 120 7.62 -19.15 6.60
CA ASP A 120 8.69 -19.85 7.29
C ASP A 120 8.24 -20.02 8.75
N ALA A 121 7.64 -21.18 9.03
CA ALA A 121 7.04 -21.48 10.33
C ALA A 121 8.09 -21.59 11.44
N LYS A 122 9.33 -21.98 11.10
CA LYS A 122 10.43 -22.11 12.06
C LYS A 122 10.82 -20.73 12.59
N ASN A 123 11.00 -19.77 11.69
CA ASN A 123 11.38 -18.39 12.06
C ASN A 123 10.16 -17.47 12.28
N LYS A 124 8.93 -17.99 12.13
CA LYS A 124 7.66 -17.28 12.28
C LYS A 124 7.59 -16.01 11.44
N GLN A 125 7.90 -16.13 10.16
CA GLN A 125 7.94 -15.00 9.22
C GLN A 125 7.17 -15.30 7.94
N VAL A 126 6.58 -14.25 7.37
CA VAL A 126 5.95 -14.26 6.04
C VAL A 126 6.91 -13.62 5.06
N ILE A 127 7.10 -14.27 3.91
CA ILE A 127 8.03 -13.82 2.88
C ILE A 127 7.24 -13.64 1.59
N LEU A 128 7.37 -12.48 0.94
CA LEU A 128 6.68 -12.18 -0.30
C LEU A 128 7.55 -11.36 -1.24
N ASP A 129 7.44 -11.61 -2.54
CA ASP A 129 8.18 -10.86 -3.55
C ASP A 129 7.39 -9.65 -4.06
N GLY A 130 8.14 -8.66 -4.53
CA GLY A 130 7.60 -7.45 -5.13
C GLY A 130 8.67 -6.68 -5.88
N TYR A 131 8.36 -5.44 -6.21
CA TYR A 131 9.25 -4.50 -6.88
C TYR A 131 9.01 -3.08 -6.37
N VAL A 132 9.99 -2.21 -6.57
CA VAL A 132 9.79 -0.77 -6.33
C VAL A 132 8.82 -0.23 -7.39
N ALA A 133 7.66 0.22 -6.96
CA ALA A 133 6.63 0.80 -7.82
C ALA A 133 6.79 2.32 -7.96
N MET A 134 7.15 3.00 -6.86
CA MET A 134 7.32 4.45 -6.81
C MET A 134 8.49 4.83 -5.90
N THR A 135 9.17 5.94 -6.22
CA THR A 135 10.31 6.46 -5.43
C THR A 135 10.11 7.89 -4.94
N ASP A 136 9.10 8.60 -5.43
CA ASP A 136 8.76 9.97 -5.05
C ASP A 136 7.25 10.21 -5.21
N GLY A 137 6.69 11.16 -4.47
CA GLY A 137 5.26 11.47 -4.45
C GLY A 137 4.58 11.27 -3.09
N PRO A 138 3.32 11.71 -2.92
CA PRO A 138 2.55 11.44 -1.72
C PRO A 138 2.34 9.94 -1.47
N LEU A 139 2.41 9.49 -0.21
CA LEU A 139 2.17 8.08 0.13
C LEU A 139 0.85 7.89 0.86
N GLU A 140 0.03 6.99 0.31
CA GLU A 140 -1.03 6.31 1.06
C GLU A 140 -0.54 4.96 1.59
N MET A 141 0.24 4.26 0.77
CA MET A 141 0.69 2.89 1.04
C MET A 141 2.21 2.81 1.08
N PHE A 142 2.71 1.94 1.96
CA PHE A 142 4.05 1.41 1.82
C PHE A 142 4.11 0.33 0.73
N ALA A 143 3.12 -0.56 0.71
CA ALA A 143 3.02 -1.64 -0.27
C ALA A 143 1.56 -1.93 -0.63
N CYS A 144 1.31 -2.23 -1.91
CA CYS A 144 0.02 -2.66 -2.46
C CYS A 144 0.21 -3.88 -3.39
N PRO A 145 -0.84 -4.68 -3.67
CA PRO A 145 -0.81 -5.66 -4.74
C PRO A 145 -0.52 -5.02 -6.10
N GLU A 146 0.17 -5.73 -6.99
CA GLU A 146 0.33 -5.31 -8.39
C GLU A 146 -1.03 -5.00 -9.06
N GLY A 147 -1.05 -3.97 -9.92
CA GLY A 147 -2.25 -3.55 -10.65
C GLY A 147 -3.30 -2.85 -9.79
N THR A 148 -2.91 -2.27 -8.65
CA THR A 148 -3.84 -1.55 -7.76
C THR A 148 -3.41 -0.09 -7.54
N LYS A 149 -2.72 0.20 -6.43
CA LYS A 149 -2.38 1.54 -5.94
C LYS A 149 -0.91 1.91 -6.11
N GLU A 150 -0.27 1.40 -7.17
CA GLU A 150 1.19 1.56 -7.39
C GLU A 150 1.65 3.01 -7.55
N HIS A 151 0.72 3.91 -7.95
CA HIS A 151 0.97 5.35 -8.10
C HIS A 151 1.04 6.10 -6.75
N GLU A 152 0.75 5.43 -5.64
CA GLU A 152 0.76 5.97 -4.28
C GLU A 152 1.38 4.99 -3.27
N SER A 153 2.13 4.01 -3.80
CA SER A 153 2.77 2.92 -3.07
C SER A 153 4.26 2.81 -3.43
N ILE A 154 5.15 2.71 -2.42
CA ILE A 154 6.57 2.45 -2.71
C ILE A 154 6.76 1.09 -3.38
N ILE A 155 5.98 0.08 -2.98
CA ILE A 155 6.17 -1.31 -3.39
C ILE A 155 4.89 -1.88 -4.03
N GLY A 156 5.05 -2.49 -5.21
CA GLY A 156 4.06 -3.39 -5.80
C GLY A 156 4.40 -4.84 -5.42
N THR A 157 3.50 -5.55 -4.75
CA THR A 157 3.67 -6.95 -4.33
C THR A 157 3.00 -7.90 -5.31
N LEU A 158 3.61 -9.07 -5.52
CA LEU A 158 3.01 -10.10 -6.37
C LEU A 158 1.81 -10.77 -5.70
N ALA A 159 1.86 -10.93 -4.37
CA ALA A 159 0.81 -11.54 -3.57
C ALA A 159 -0.40 -10.61 -3.38
N ARG A 160 -1.58 -11.20 -3.22
CA ARG A 160 -2.82 -10.47 -2.85
C ARG A 160 -2.93 -10.30 -1.33
N SER A 161 -3.57 -9.22 -0.88
CA SER A 161 -3.71 -8.87 0.54
C SER A 161 -4.36 -9.99 1.35
N LYS A 162 -5.40 -10.65 0.83
CA LYS A 162 -6.06 -11.78 1.50
C LYS A 162 -5.12 -12.96 1.77
N GLU A 163 -4.15 -13.18 0.89
CA GLU A 163 -3.19 -14.28 1.03
C GLU A 163 -2.14 -13.92 2.07
N VAL A 164 -1.65 -12.67 2.05
CA VAL A 164 -0.72 -12.15 3.06
C VAL A 164 -1.38 -12.17 4.44
N HIS A 165 -2.66 -11.84 4.54
CA HIS A 165 -3.44 -11.96 5.77
C HIS A 165 -3.43 -13.41 6.29
N ALA A 166 -3.77 -14.38 5.43
CA ALA A 166 -3.77 -15.79 5.79
C ALA A 166 -2.37 -16.27 6.21
N ALA A 167 -1.32 -15.79 5.54
CA ALA A 167 0.07 -16.09 5.88
C ALA A 167 0.46 -15.58 7.28
N LEU A 168 0.07 -14.35 7.62
CA LEU A 168 0.32 -13.76 8.93
C LEU A 168 -0.36 -14.56 10.03
N LEU A 169 -1.61 -14.98 9.82
CA LEU A 169 -2.30 -15.88 10.75
C LEU A 169 -1.58 -17.23 10.87
N ALA A 170 -1.11 -17.81 9.76
CA ALA A 170 -0.43 -19.10 9.75
C ALA A 170 0.91 -19.10 10.52
N VAL A 171 1.62 -17.96 10.58
CA VAL A 171 2.82 -17.81 11.43
C VAL A 171 2.51 -17.41 12.88
N GLY A 172 1.23 -17.27 13.22
CA GLY A 172 0.73 -16.99 14.57
C GLY A 172 0.63 -15.50 14.91
N ALA A 173 0.56 -14.62 13.90
CA ALA A 173 0.29 -13.21 14.14
C ALA A 173 -1.15 -13.00 14.63
N MET A 174 -1.34 -12.08 15.57
CA MET A 174 -2.67 -11.70 16.05
C MET A 174 -3.18 -10.44 15.35
N ARG A 175 -4.33 -10.58 14.69
CA ARG A 175 -5.03 -9.46 14.10
C ARG A 175 -5.67 -8.57 15.18
N GLY A 176 -5.76 -7.28 14.92
CA GLY A 176 -6.59 -6.35 15.69
C GLY A 176 -7.81 -5.90 14.89
N THR A 177 -7.97 -4.59 14.81
CA THR A 177 -9.08 -3.90 14.14
C THR A 177 -8.54 -2.78 13.24
N PRO A 178 -9.11 -2.54 12.06
CA PRO A 178 -8.86 -1.34 11.27
C PRO A 178 -9.21 -0.06 12.03
N VAL A 179 -8.77 1.08 11.50
CA VAL A 179 -9.14 2.41 11.99
C VAL A 179 -10.66 2.62 11.96
N GLU A 180 -11.18 3.34 12.94
CA GLU A 180 -12.53 3.92 12.92
C GLU A 180 -12.41 5.44 12.94
N PHE A 181 -13.13 6.14 12.05
CA PHE A 181 -13.11 7.61 12.00
C PHE A 181 -14.28 8.25 12.74
N LEU A 182 -15.45 7.60 12.70
CA LEU A 182 -16.70 8.10 13.25
C LEU A 182 -17.26 7.10 14.28
N PRO A 183 -17.93 7.58 15.35
CA PRO A 183 -18.11 8.98 15.72
C PRO A 183 -16.86 9.64 16.33
N LYS A 184 -15.84 8.84 16.65
CA LYS A 184 -14.55 9.30 17.19
C LYS A 184 -13.43 8.50 16.53
N PHE A 185 -12.30 9.16 16.27
CA PHE A 185 -11.10 8.48 15.78
C PHE A 185 -10.60 7.43 16.78
N VAL A 186 -10.51 6.18 16.32
CA VAL A 186 -9.86 5.06 17.00
C VAL A 186 -8.78 4.52 16.06
N PRO A 187 -7.49 4.54 16.45
CA PRO A 187 -6.41 4.07 15.58
C PRO A 187 -6.53 2.57 15.32
N ALA A 188 -5.94 2.12 14.22
CA ALA A 188 -5.79 0.71 13.95
C ALA A 188 -5.05 0.00 15.10
N THR A 189 -5.48 -1.21 15.43
CA THR A 189 -4.90 -2.05 16.48
C THR A 189 -4.39 -3.36 15.89
N GLY A 190 -3.59 -4.10 16.65
CA GLY A 190 -3.12 -5.43 16.25
C GLY A 190 -1.69 -5.69 16.70
N GLN A 191 -1.20 -6.90 16.45
CA GLN A 191 0.20 -7.20 16.72
C GLN A 191 1.08 -6.39 15.78
N ARG A 192 2.11 -5.73 16.33
CA ARG A 192 3.08 -5.01 15.52
C ARG A 192 3.88 -5.97 14.66
N ILE A 193 4.16 -5.58 13.42
CA ILE A 193 4.91 -6.37 12.46
C ILE A 193 6.20 -5.62 12.10
N ARG A 194 7.35 -6.26 12.29
CA ARG A 194 8.62 -5.80 11.72
C ARG A 194 8.61 -6.14 10.24
N LEU A 195 8.94 -5.15 9.41
CA LEU A 195 9.03 -5.28 7.97
C LEU A 195 10.46 -5.01 7.52
N TRP A 196 11.07 -6.01 6.86
CA TRP A 196 12.35 -5.88 6.17
C TRP A 196 12.14 -5.87 4.67
N VAL A 197 12.85 -4.98 3.98
CA VAL A 197 12.96 -4.94 2.52
C VAL A 197 14.32 -5.44 2.11
N CYS A 198 14.35 -6.55 1.39
CA CYS A 198 15.56 -7.17 0.86
C CYS A 198 15.65 -6.89 -0.64
N TYR A 199 16.78 -6.35 -1.11
CA TYR A 199 16.98 -6.07 -2.54
C TYR A 199 18.46 -6.18 -2.91
N ARG A 200 18.75 -6.14 -4.22
CA ARG A 200 20.10 -5.94 -4.73
C ARG A 200 20.20 -4.54 -5.32
N ASP A 201 21.26 -3.83 -4.99
CA ASP A 201 21.55 -2.54 -5.62
C ASP A 201 22.06 -2.73 -7.06
N LYS A 202 22.33 -1.61 -7.74
CA LYS A 202 22.86 -1.59 -9.11
C LYS A 202 24.18 -2.34 -9.29
N ASP A 203 24.95 -2.48 -8.21
CA ASP A 203 26.25 -3.17 -8.19
C ASP A 203 26.10 -4.65 -7.80
N GLY A 204 24.85 -5.12 -7.57
CA GLY A 204 24.52 -6.49 -7.21
C GLY A 204 24.65 -6.81 -5.72
N ASN A 205 25.02 -5.82 -4.90
CA ASN A 205 25.19 -6.01 -3.46
C ASN A 205 23.83 -6.21 -2.79
N PHE A 206 23.79 -7.17 -1.88
CA PHE A 206 22.58 -7.46 -1.14
C PHE A 206 22.39 -6.45 0.00
N ASN A 207 21.18 -5.91 0.09
CA ASN A 207 20.75 -5.00 1.14
C ASN A 207 19.51 -5.56 1.82
N ALA A 208 19.43 -5.42 3.15
CA ALA A 208 18.26 -5.73 3.96
C ALA A 208 18.00 -4.56 4.93
N ILE A 209 16.92 -3.83 4.69
CA ILE A 209 16.65 -2.52 5.32
C ILE A 209 15.29 -2.57 6.02
N ASP A 210 15.18 -2.01 7.23
CA ASP A 210 13.89 -1.80 7.89
C ASP A 210 13.03 -0.87 7.03
N GLY A 211 11.84 -1.32 6.61
CA GLY A 211 11.01 -0.59 5.65
C GLY A 211 10.63 0.83 6.11
N ARG A 212 10.59 1.09 7.42
CA ARG A 212 10.35 2.45 7.95
C ARG A 212 11.43 3.44 7.51
N ARG A 213 12.63 2.98 7.15
CA ARG A 213 13.73 3.82 6.66
C ARG A 213 13.45 4.42 5.29
N TRP A 214 12.52 3.86 4.53
CA TRP A 214 12.07 4.38 3.24
C TRP A 214 10.92 5.38 3.35
N VAL A 215 10.42 5.66 4.55
CA VAL A 215 9.29 6.57 4.78
C VAL A 215 9.74 7.74 5.66
N LYS A 216 9.44 8.98 5.25
CA LYS A 216 9.67 10.19 6.04
C LYS A 216 8.38 10.95 6.29
N LYS A 217 8.30 11.64 7.43
CA LYS A 217 7.23 12.61 7.69
C LYS A 217 7.43 13.84 6.80
N ALA A 218 6.41 14.23 6.04
CA ALA A 218 6.45 15.38 5.15
C ALA A 218 6.86 16.67 5.89
N SER A 219 6.27 16.91 7.06
CA SER A 219 6.49 18.14 7.84
C SER A 219 7.87 18.28 8.48
N THR A 220 8.62 17.19 8.65
CA THR A 220 9.91 17.22 9.38
C THR A 220 11.08 16.63 8.62
N GLY A 221 10.83 15.93 7.50
CA GLY A 221 11.82 15.13 6.79
C GLY A 221 12.37 13.94 7.60
N LYS A 222 11.89 13.72 8.83
CA LYS A 222 12.39 12.66 9.72
C LYS A 222 11.77 11.33 9.35
N GLN A 223 12.56 10.27 9.50
CA GLN A 223 12.13 8.90 9.30
C GLN A 223 10.88 8.55 10.13
N MET A 224 9.99 7.75 9.54
CA MET A 224 8.86 7.18 10.25
C MET A 224 9.31 6.32 11.44
N LYS A 225 8.67 6.54 12.59
CA LYS A 225 8.92 5.83 13.84
C LYS A 225 7.99 4.63 14.09
N PRO A 226 6.65 4.75 13.94
CA PRO A 226 5.76 3.64 14.29
C PRO A 226 6.07 2.38 13.48
N ASP A 227 5.91 1.22 14.10
CA ASP A 227 5.79 -0.04 13.36
C ASP A 227 4.36 -0.16 12.83
N TRP A 228 4.16 -0.89 11.74
CA TRP A 228 2.83 -1.29 11.29
C TRP A 228 2.21 -2.29 12.26
N VAL A 229 0.89 -2.22 12.42
CA VAL A 229 0.09 -3.23 13.13
C VAL A 229 -0.68 -4.08 12.13
N PHE A 230 -0.83 -5.38 12.43
CA PHE A 230 -1.71 -6.26 11.69
C PHE A 230 -3.17 -6.04 12.13
N SER A 231 -3.86 -5.10 11.50
CA SER A 231 -5.28 -4.79 11.74
C SER A 231 -6.21 -5.85 11.17
N GLY A 232 -5.80 -6.54 10.11
CA GLY A 232 -6.71 -7.32 9.28
C GLY A 232 -7.59 -6.40 8.43
N SER A 233 -8.63 -6.91 7.77
CA SER A 233 -9.55 -6.06 6.99
C SER A 233 -10.93 -6.71 6.99
N GLY A 234 -11.95 -5.95 6.60
CA GLY A 234 -13.30 -6.46 6.40
C GLY A 234 -13.47 -7.19 5.06
N PHE A 235 -14.63 -7.81 4.93
CA PHE A 235 -15.16 -8.32 3.67
C PHE A 235 -16.31 -7.41 3.23
N TRP A 236 -16.41 -7.19 1.92
CA TRP A 236 -17.58 -6.61 1.30
C TRP A 236 -18.28 -7.70 0.49
N LYS A 237 -19.61 -7.78 0.64
CA LYS A 237 -20.42 -8.71 -0.13
C LYS A 237 -21.19 -7.93 -1.18
N ASP A 238 -20.99 -8.30 -2.44
CA ASP A 238 -21.76 -7.75 -3.54
C ASP A 238 -23.25 -8.09 -3.34
N PRO A 239 -24.15 -7.10 -3.28
CA PRO A 239 -25.56 -7.33 -3.05
C PRO A 239 -26.25 -8.05 -4.23
N GLU A 240 -25.72 -7.94 -5.45
CA GLU A 240 -26.30 -8.56 -6.64
C GLU A 240 -25.81 -9.99 -6.82
N SER A 241 -24.48 -10.20 -6.85
CA SER A 241 -23.91 -11.52 -7.07
C SER A 241 -23.76 -12.36 -5.80
N GLY A 242 -23.83 -11.75 -4.62
CA GLY A 242 -23.55 -12.39 -3.34
C GLY A 242 -22.07 -12.75 -3.12
N LYS A 243 -21.18 -12.36 -4.04
CA LYS A 243 -19.75 -12.67 -3.96
C LYS A 243 -19.08 -11.83 -2.89
N GLU A 244 -18.23 -12.46 -2.08
CA GLU A 244 -17.44 -11.78 -1.06
C GLU A 244 -16.07 -11.35 -1.60
N PHE A 245 -15.66 -10.14 -1.22
CA PHE A 245 -14.40 -9.52 -1.57
C PHE A 245 -13.69 -9.08 -0.30
N TYR A 246 -12.44 -9.52 -0.13
CA TYR A 246 -11.60 -9.02 0.94
C TYR A 246 -11.20 -7.57 0.63
N ARG A 247 -11.59 -6.60 1.47
CA ARG A 247 -11.51 -5.18 1.08
C ARG A 247 -10.09 -4.73 0.75
N ALA A 248 -9.09 -5.11 1.55
CA ALA A 248 -7.69 -4.76 1.29
C ALA A 248 -7.13 -5.27 -0.05
N ASP A 249 -7.79 -6.21 -0.75
CA ASP A 249 -7.39 -6.62 -2.10
C ASP A 249 -7.56 -5.47 -3.12
N SER A 250 -8.29 -4.40 -2.80
CA SER A 250 -8.36 -3.20 -3.65
C SER A 250 -7.11 -2.32 -3.59
N GLY A 251 -6.14 -2.61 -2.73
CA GLY A 251 -4.86 -1.89 -2.68
C GLY A 251 -4.33 -1.60 -1.28
N ASP A 252 -5.21 -1.60 -0.28
CA ASP A 252 -4.90 -1.16 1.10
C ASP A 252 -4.18 -2.27 1.91
N MET A 253 -3.04 -2.75 1.41
CA MET A 253 -2.31 -3.86 2.02
C MET A 253 -1.46 -3.40 3.22
N ILE A 254 -0.49 -2.51 3.01
CA ILE A 254 0.37 -1.99 4.07
C ILE A 254 0.35 -0.46 3.99
N CYS A 255 -0.48 0.17 4.80
CA CYS A 255 -0.76 1.59 4.71
C CYS A 255 0.17 2.44 5.59
N VAL A 256 0.44 3.67 5.15
CA VAL A 256 1.02 4.74 5.98
C VAL A 256 0.03 5.89 6.21
N SER A 257 -1.10 5.87 5.49
CA SER A 257 -2.30 6.66 5.75
C SER A 257 -3.41 5.75 6.24
N ASN A 258 -4.24 6.21 7.17
CA ASN A 258 -5.21 5.32 7.80
C ASN A 258 -6.39 4.99 6.86
N PHE A 259 -6.70 3.69 6.67
CA PHE A 259 -7.86 3.22 5.91
C PHE A 259 -8.66 2.18 6.69
N ASN A 260 -9.99 2.29 6.70
CA ASN A 260 -10.87 1.30 7.35
C ASN A 260 -10.87 -0.07 6.64
N SER A 261 -10.24 -0.15 5.47
CA SER A 261 -9.96 -1.36 4.67
C SER A 261 -8.52 -1.85 4.79
N ALA A 262 -7.64 -1.16 5.52
CA ALA A 262 -6.21 -1.48 5.61
C ALA A 262 -5.95 -2.83 6.29
N MET A 263 -5.28 -3.77 5.61
CA MET A 263 -4.83 -5.04 6.22
C MET A 263 -3.75 -4.83 7.29
N MET A 264 -2.81 -3.92 7.01
CA MET A 264 -1.82 -3.43 7.95
C MET A 264 -1.78 -1.92 7.87
N ASP A 265 -1.67 -1.26 9.02
CA ASP A 265 -1.75 0.20 9.12
C ASP A 265 -0.82 0.71 10.23
N ILE A 266 -0.57 2.02 10.29
CA ILE A 266 0.14 2.63 11.40
C ILE A 266 -0.85 2.97 12.55
N PRO A 267 -0.48 2.72 13.83
CA PRO A 267 -1.37 2.91 14.97
C PRO A 267 -1.38 4.37 15.48
N VAL A 268 -1.26 5.34 14.58
CA VAL A 268 -1.26 6.78 14.88
C VAL A 268 -2.09 7.50 13.83
N ALA A 269 -2.75 8.59 14.22
CA ALA A 269 -3.55 9.38 13.30
C ALA A 269 -2.72 9.87 12.10
N SER A 270 -3.24 9.58 10.92
CA SER A 270 -2.77 10.03 9.62
C SER A 270 -3.99 10.24 8.72
N SER A 271 -3.93 11.27 7.87
CA SER A 271 -5.00 11.53 6.91
C SER A 271 -4.82 10.67 5.66
N ALA A 272 -5.92 10.21 5.08
CA ALA A 272 -5.96 9.65 3.72
C ALA A 272 -6.23 10.73 2.66
N GLU A 273 -6.53 11.97 3.08
CA GLU A 273 -6.81 13.07 2.15
C GLU A 273 -5.50 13.60 1.55
N ALA A 274 -5.44 13.71 0.21
CA ALA A 274 -4.23 14.03 -0.54
C ALA A 274 -3.50 15.32 -0.09
N GLY A 275 -4.24 16.33 0.42
CA GLY A 275 -3.67 17.59 0.92
C GLY A 275 -3.09 17.52 2.34
N ASP A 276 -3.41 16.47 3.09
CA ASP A 276 -3.04 16.28 4.50
C ASP A 276 -2.15 15.05 4.72
N LEU A 277 -1.63 14.44 3.64
CA LEU A 277 -0.82 13.23 3.71
C LEU A 277 0.46 13.48 4.53
N LEU A 278 0.64 12.66 5.56
CA LEU A 278 1.71 12.86 6.54
C LEU A 278 3.07 12.31 6.10
N TYR A 279 3.11 11.43 5.10
CA TYR A 279 4.29 10.66 4.75
C TYR A 279 4.67 10.76 3.26
N LEU A 280 5.98 10.76 3.03
CA LEU A 280 6.62 10.77 1.72
C LEU A 280 7.68 9.66 1.65
N PRO A 281 8.10 9.24 0.45
CA PRO A 281 9.24 8.38 0.25
C PRO A 281 10.52 9.09 0.70
N PHE A 282 11.44 8.32 1.24
CA PHE A 282 12.82 8.75 1.42
C PHE A 282 13.59 8.43 0.14
N THR A 283 13.31 9.15 -0.94
CA THR A 283 13.74 8.88 -2.33
C THR A 283 15.20 8.46 -2.44
N GLU A 284 16.10 9.12 -1.70
CA GLU A 284 17.54 8.89 -1.73
C GLU A 284 17.96 7.51 -1.17
N ARG A 285 17.03 6.79 -0.53
CA ARG A 285 17.26 5.48 0.11
C ARG A 285 16.58 4.33 -0.62
N ILE A 286 15.76 4.62 -1.63
CA ILE A 286 14.97 3.64 -2.36
C ILE A 286 15.71 3.35 -3.67
N PRO A 287 15.94 2.07 -4.03
CA PRO A 287 16.58 1.75 -5.30
C PRO A 287 15.66 2.14 -6.48
N PRO A 288 16.18 2.18 -7.72
CA PRO A 288 15.40 2.60 -8.88
C PRO A 288 14.07 1.85 -9.02
N GLN A 289 13.07 2.53 -9.59
CA GLN A 289 11.79 1.92 -9.93
C GLN A 289 11.97 0.65 -10.77
N GLY A 290 11.16 -0.36 -10.50
CA GLY A 290 11.24 -1.68 -11.11
C GLY A 290 12.25 -2.63 -10.47
N THR A 291 13.06 -2.19 -9.49
CA THR A 291 14.01 -3.07 -8.78
C THR A 291 13.26 -4.23 -8.10
N PRO A 292 13.56 -5.50 -8.43
CA PRO A 292 13.00 -6.65 -7.73
C PRO A 292 13.45 -6.68 -6.28
N LEU A 293 12.50 -6.97 -5.38
CA LEU A 293 12.73 -7.03 -3.95
C LEU A 293 11.93 -8.17 -3.30
N ARG A 294 12.29 -8.45 -2.05
CA ARG A 294 11.61 -9.40 -1.18
C ARG A 294 11.29 -8.72 0.14
N LEU A 295 10.02 -8.77 0.52
CA LEU A 295 9.55 -8.36 1.84
C LEU A 295 9.62 -9.55 2.80
N VAL A 296 10.03 -9.28 4.04
CA VAL A 296 9.98 -10.24 5.15
C VAL A 296 9.23 -9.60 6.30
N LEU A 297 8.06 -10.15 6.61
CA LEU A 297 7.15 -9.69 7.66
C LEU A 297 7.28 -10.60 8.88
N ILE A 298 7.61 -10.02 10.03
CA ILE A 298 7.90 -10.76 11.26
C ILE A 298 7.04 -10.20 12.39
N PRO A 299 6.11 -10.97 12.96
CA PRO A 299 5.33 -10.52 14.11
C PRO A 299 6.23 -10.22 15.30
N ILE A 300 6.12 -9.00 15.84
CA ILE A 300 6.88 -8.59 17.03
C ILE A 300 6.26 -9.29 18.24
N PRO A 301 7.05 -10.04 19.04
CA PRO A 301 6.55 -10.73 20.22
C PRO A 301 5.80 -9.77 21.16
N LEU A 302 4.65 -10.22 21.68
CA LEU A 302 3.97 -9.48 22.72
C LEU A 302 4.79 -9.53 24.02
N PRO A 303 4.84 -8.43 24.78
CA PRO A 303 5.37 -8.46 26.13
C PRO A 303 4.66 -9.53 26.97
N THR A 304 5.43 -10.31 27.73
CA THR A 304 4.90 -11.32 28.64
C THR A 304 5.81 -11.48 29.85
N ASP A 305 5.21 -11.70 31.02
CA ASP A 305 5.94 -11.99 32.26
C ASP A 305 6.41 -13.46 32.32
N LYS A 306 5.95 -14.31 31.39
CA LYS A 306 6.33 -15.71 31.32
C LYS A 306 7.78 -15.85 30.84
N PRO A 307 8.57 -16.76 31.41
CA PRO A 307 9.93 -17.05 30.92
C PRO A 307 9.91 -17.41 29.43
N ILE A 308 10.70 -16.70 28.63
CA ILE A 308 10.87 -16.97 27.20
C ILE A 308 12.00 -17.97 27.02
N LYS A 309 11.71 -19.11 26.37
CA LYS A 309 12.75 -20.07 26.01
C LYS A 309 13.66 -19.46 24.92
N PRO A 310 14.99 -19.55 25.04
CA PRO A 310 15.89 -19.09 23.98
C PRO A 310 15.52 -19.69 22.61
N GLY A 311 15.41 -18.84 21.60
CA GLY A 311 15.04 -19.24 20.23
C GLY A 311 13.55 -19.55 20.00
N SER A 312 12.67 -19.39 21.00
CA SER A 312 11.22 -19.63 20.81
C SER A 312 10.46 -18.46 20.19
N GLN A 313 11.08 -17.28 20.15
CA GLN A 313 10.50 -16.06 19.60
C GLN A 313 11.20 -15.69 18.29
N PRO A 314 10.49 -15.10 17.32
CA PRO A 314 11.10 -14.62 16.10
C PRO A 314 12.13 -13.51 16.38
N ASP A 315 13.21 -13.51 15.60
CA ASP A 315 14.16 -12.40 15.58
C ASP A 315 13.61 -11.26 14.71
N THR A 316 13.37 -10.11 15.35
CA THR A 316 12.80 -8.91 14.70
C THR A 316 13.81 -7.77 14.59
N LYS A 317 15.05 -7.98 15.05
CA LYS A 317 16.08 -6.94 15.13
C LYS A 317 17.21 -7.19 14.14
N THR A 318 17.53 -8.44 13.86
CA THR A 318 18.57 -8.79 12.89
C THR A 318 18.00 -8.71 11.47
N PRO A 319 18.66 -7.97 10.56
CA PRO A 319 18.28 -7.97 9.15
C PRO A 319 18.40 -9.38 8.54
N PRO A 320 17.49 -9.79 7.64
CA PRO A 320 17.60 -11.04 6.90
C PRO A 320 18.93 -11.14 6.14
N ALA A 321 19.51 -12.34 6.10
CA ALA A 321 20.74 -12.62 5.34
C ALA A 321 20.47 -12.77 3.83
N LYS A 322 21.52 -12.60 3.00
CA LYS A 322 21.45 -12.72 1.53
C LYS A 322 20.79 -14.00 1.02
N SER A 323 20.88 -15.09 1.77
CA SER A 323 20.27 -16.38 1.45
C SER A 323 18.74 -16.33 1.37
N ILE A 324 18.10 -15.34 1.99
CA ILE A 324 16.64 -15.17 1.95
C ILE A 324 16.15 -14.83 0.54
N MET A 325 17.01 -14.31 -0.34
CA MET A 325 16.65 -13.84 -1.68
C MET A 325 17.58 -14.45 -2.75
N PRO A 326 17.47 -15.77 -2.99
CA PRO A 326 18.22 -16.43 -4.05
C PRO A 326 17.72 -15.97 -5.42
N LEU A 327 18.63 -15.93 -6.40
CA LEU A 327 18.30 -15.66 -7.79
C LEU A 327 17.99 -16.97 -8.51
N LYS A 328 17.08 -16.94 -9.47
CA LYS A 328 16.93 -18.04 -10.42
C LYS A 328 18.20 -18.13 -11.26
N LEU A 329 18.75 -19.33 -11.40
CA LEU A 329 19.83 -19.58 -12.35
C LEU A 329 19.28 -19.24 -13.75
N LYS A 330 20.04 -18.49 -14.54
CA LYS A 330 19.71 -18.32 -15.96
C LYS A 330 19.71 -19.71 -16.58
N SER A 331 18.56 -20.18 -17.05
CA SER A 331 18.54 -21.29 -17.99
C SER A 331 19.33 -20.83 -19.20
N GLU A 332 20.40 -21.54 -19.57
CA GLU A 332 21.07 -21.26 -20.84
C GLU A 332 20.03 -21.28 -21.96
N PRO A 333 20.09 -20.35 -22.93
CA PRO A 333 19.24 -20.43 -24.10
C PRO A 333 19.52 -21.77 -24.77
N ASN A 334 18.48 -22.59 -24.87
CA ASN A 334 18.54 -23.86 -25.59
C ASN A 334 19.11 -23.56 -26.99
N PRO A 335 20.29 -24.08 -27.37
CA PRO A 335 20.85 -23.79 -28.68
C PRO A 335 19.85 -24.32 -29.71
N ALA A 336 19.46 -23.41 -30.61
CA ALA A 336 18.52 -23.56 -31.71
C ALA A 336 18.11 -24.99 -32.06
N GLY A 337 16.79 -25.19 -32.16
CA GLY A 337 16.19 -26.40 -32.71
C GLY A 337 16.88 -26.81 -34.02
N LYS A 338 17.71 -27.85 -33.92
CA LYS A 338 17.93 -28.75 -35.04
C LYS A 338 16.60 -29.44 -35.27
N SER A 339 15.92 -29.05 -36.34
CA SER A 339 14.85 -29.83 -36.94
C SER A 339 15.31 -31.29 -37.03
N LYS A 340 14.66 -32.18 -36.28
CA LYS A 340 14.71 -33.60 -36.61
C LYS A 340 14.00 -33.75 -37.96
N PRO A 341 14.63 -34.34 -38.99
CA PRO A 341 13.91 -34.66 -40.20
C PRO A 341 12.86 -35.73 -39.89
N ASN A 342 11.64 -35.50 -40.36
CA ASN A 342 10.56 -36.50 -40.38
C ASN A 342 11.07 -37.76 -41.08
N SER A 343 11.12 -38.89 -40.36
CA SER A 343 11.10 -40.21 -40.99
C SER A 343 9.65 -40.66 -41.08
N THR A 344 9.02 -40.35 -42.20
CA THR A 344 7.85 -41.09 -42.68
C THR A 344 8.36 -42.48 -43.07
N THR A 345 8.05 -43.49 -42.26
CA THR A 345 8.02 -44.88 -42.73
C THR A 345 6.58 -45.20 -43.08
N GLU A 346 6.29 -45.18 -44.37
CA GLU A 346 5.26 -46.03 -44.98
C GLU A 346 5.53 -47.47 -44.58
N SER A 347 4.50 -48.16 -44.11
CA SER A 347 4.46 -49.62 -44.08
C SER A 347 3.20 -50.07 -44.78
N ASP A 348 3.34 -50.30 -46.08
CA ASP A 348 2.56 -51.27 -46.82
C ASP A 348 2.82 -52.67 -46.23
N LYS A 349 1.78 -53.29 -45.66
CA LYS A 349 1.35 -54.67 -45.93
C LYS A 349 0.16 -55.08 -45.06
#